data_AF-A0A354V9X7-F1
#
_entry.id   AF-A0A354V9X7-F1
#
_cell.length_a   1.000
_cell.length_b   1.000
_cell.length_c   1.000
_cell.angle_alpha   90.00
_cell.angle_beta   90.00
_cell.angle_gamma   90.00
#
_symmetry.space_group_name_H-M   'P 1'
#
loop_
_entity.id
_entity.type
_entity.pdbx_description
1 polymer ?
#
loop_
_entity_poly.entity_id
_entity_poly.type
_entity_poly.pdbx_seq_one_letter_code
_entity_poly.pdbx_strand_id
1 'polypeptide(L)' 'MAAVGKVIPSAPTNWPGLDGNAVGCREKLKMLTENYQEVAQVLQDAFEDAVLMGVNEDAMRQILADVVAGLVSPRRPAG' A
#
# COMPACT_ATOMS: atom_id res chain seq x y z
N MET A 1 -15.03 -21.47 -13.91
CA MET A 1 -13.90 -21.12 -13.02
C MET A 1 -14.18 -19.76 -12.45
N ALA A 2 -14.61 -19.70 -11.17
CA ALA A 2 -14.77 -18.41 -10.51
C ALA A 2 -13.38 -17.84 -10.26
N ALA A 3 -13.10 -16.64 -10.76
CA ALA A 3 -12.01 -15.84 -10.23
C ALA A 3 -12.26 -15.75 -8.73
N VAL A 4 -11.39 -16.35 -7.91
CA VAL A 4 -11.36 -16.04 -6.48
C VAL A 4 -10.96 -14.57 -6.44
N GLY A 5 -11.97 -13.68 -6.36
CA GLY A 5 -11.78 -12.25 -6.37
C GLY A 5 -10.88 -11.90 -5.20
N LYS A 6 -9.60 -11.67 -5.47
CA LYS A 6 -8.60 -11.36 -4.47
C LYS A 6 -8.89 -9.95 -3.98
N VAL A 7 -9.49 -9.86 -2.79
CA VAL A 7 -9.91 -8.59 -2.22
C VAL A 7 -8.68 -7.94 -1.58
N ILE A 8 -8.09 -6.98 -2.29
CA ILE A 8 -7.24 -5.98 -1.65
C ILE A 8 -8.11 -5.28 -0.59
N PRO A 9 -7.66 -5.16 0.68
CA PRO A 9 -8.41 -4.45 1.71
C PRO A 9 -8.80 -3.05 1.23
N SER A 10 -9.95 -2.54 1.66
CA SER A 10 -10.28 -1.14 1.37
C SER A 10 -9.39 -0.20 2.19
N ALA A 11 -9.22 1.03 1.69
CA ALA A 11 -8.48 2.06 2.40
C ALA A 11 -8.99 2.26 3.84
N PRO A 12 -8.11 2.57 4.80
CA PRO A 12 -8.50 2.92 6.16
C PRO A 12 -9.49 4.08 6.22
N THR A 13 -10.49 3.98 7.09
CA THR A 13 -11.38 5.11 7.41
C THR A 13 -10.71 6.13 8.32
N ASN A 14 -9.80 5.67 9.19
CA ASN A 14 -9.09 6.49 10.17
C ASN A 14 -7.58 6.46 9.90
N TRP A 15 -7.04 7.60 9.46
CA TRP A 15 -5.62 7.78 9.21
C TRP A 15 -4.97 8.50 10.40
N PRO A 16 -3.97 7.90 11.08
CA PRO A 16 -3.35 8.52 12.26
C PRO A 16 -2.57 9.78 11.87
N GLY A 17 -2.89 10.89 12.52
CA GLY A 17 -2.18 12.15 12.44
C GLY A 17 -1.01 12.24 13.44
N LEU A 18 -0.16 13.25 13.26
CA LEU A 18 1.02 13.48 14.11
C LEU A 18 0.65 13.96 15.52
N ASP A 19 -0.55 14.49 15.70
CA ASP A 19 -1.10 14.98 16.97
C ASP A 19 -1.81 13.88 17.77
N GLY A 20 -1.79 12.63 17.28
CA GLY A 20 -2.50 11.51 17.87
C GLY A 20 -3.99 11.43 17.50
N ASN A 21 -4.53 12.43 16.79
CA ASN A 21 -5.89 12.40 16.26
C ASN A 21 -5.91 11.86 14.83
N ALA A 22 -7.09 11.42 14.36
CA ALA A 22 -7.24 11.07 12.95
C ALA A 22 -7.19 12.31 12.05
N VAL A 23 -6.65 12.16 10.84
CA VAL A 23 -6.70 13.21 9.80
C VAL A 23 -8.18 13.51 9.48
N GLY A 24 -8.69 14.67 9.92
CA GLY A 24 -10.13 14.98 9.81
C GLY A 24 -10.56 15.78 8.56
N CYS A 25 -9.62 16.33 7.78
CA CYS A 25 -9.96 17.11 6.59
C CYS A 25 -10.41 16.19 5.46
N ARG A 26 -11.62 16.41 4.95
CA ARG A 26 -12.25 15.57 3.92
C ARG A 26 -11.40 15.46 2.65
N GLU A 27 -10.81 16.57 2.21
CA GLU A 27 -9.96 16.60 1.02
C GLU A 27 -8.68 15.78 1.22
N LYS A 28 -8.08 15.83 2.42
CA LYS A 28 -6.92 14.99 2.76
C LYS A 28 -7.30 13.50 2.79
N LEU A 29 -8.44 13.16 3.38
CA LEU A 29 -8.94 11.78 3.43
C LEU A 29 -9.22 11.21 2.04
N LYS A 30 -9.80 12.03 1.16
CA LYS A 30 -10.00 11.64 -0.25
C LYS A 30 -8.66 11.32 -0.91
N MET A 31 -7.69 12.21 -0.81
CA MET A 31 -6.35 12.01 -1.39
C MET A 31 -5.66 10.76 -0.82
N LEU A 32 -5.74 10.53 0.49
CA LEU A 32 -5.18 9.33 1.13
C LEU A 32 -5.85 8.04 0.63
N THR A 33 -7.15 8.10 0.35
CA THR A 33 -7.92 6.97 -0.22
C THR A 33 -7.51 6.69 -1.65
N GLU A 34 -7.39 7.73 -2.49
CA GLU A 34 -6.93 7.61 -3.88
C GLU A 34 -5.50 7.03 -3.93
N ASN A 35 -4.57 7.59 -3.14
CA ASN A 35 -3.20 7.10 -3.04
C ASN A 35 -3.13 5.63 -2.59
N TYR A 36 -3.96 5.23 -1.61
CA TYR A 36 -4.02 3.85 -1.15
C TYR A 36 -4.44 2.90 -2.29
N GLN A 37 -5.48 3.27 -3.04
CA GLN A 37 -6.01 2.47 -4.14
C GLN A 37 -4.96 2.33 -5.25
N GLU A 38 -4.29 3.42 -5.62
CA GLU A 38 -3.23 3.40 -6.64
C GLU A 38 -2.07 2.48 -6.24
N VAL A 39 -1.53 2.65 -5.03
CA VAL A 39 -0.41 1.82 -4.55
C VAL A 39 -0.82 0.35 -4.48
N ALA A 40 -2.02 0.06 -3.99
CA ALA A 40 -2.45 -1.32 -3.85
C ALA A 40 -2.62 -2.01 -5.22
N GLN A 41 -3.13 -1.28 -6.23
CA GLN A 41 -3.20 -1.80 -7.59
C GLN A 41 -1.81 -2.08 -8.15
N VAL A 42 -0.87 -1.13 -8.04
CA VAL A 42 0.51 -1.30 -8.52
C VAL A 42 1.19 -2.51 -7.87
N LEU A 43 1.03 -2.70 -6.56
CA LEU A 43 1.61 -3.86 -5.86
C LEU A 43 0.96 -5.17 -6.28
N GLN A 44 -0.35 -5.17 -6.57
CA GLN A 44 -1.07 -6.35 -7.03
C GLN A 44 -0.67 -6.77 -8.44
N ASP A 45 -0.52 -5.81 -9.36
CA ASP A 45 -0.06 -6.04 -10.72
C ASP A 45 1.38 -6.59 -10.70
N ALA A 46 2.27 -5.95 -9.94
CA ALA A 46 3.66 -6.41 -9.79
C ALA A 46 3.74 -7.83 -9.20
N PHE A 47 2.86 -8.17 -8.25
CA PHE A 47 2.76 -9.52 -7.71
C PHE A 47 2.28 -10.52 -8.76
N GLU A 48 1.24 -10.19 -9.53
CA GLU A 48 0.70 -11.05 -10.58
C GLU A 48 1.73 -11.33 -11.67
N ASP A 49 2.42 -10.29 -12.15
CA ASP A 49 3.47 -10.42 -13.17
C ASP A 49 4.61 -11.33 -12.68
N ALA A 50 5.06 -11.14 -11.43
CA ALA A 50 6.12 -11.98 -10.85
C ALA A 50 5.70 -13.45 -10.75
N VAL A 51 4.46 -13.72 -10.31
CA VAL A 51 3.94 -15.09 -10.22
C VAL A 51 3.79 -15.71 -11.61
N LEU A 52 3.32 -14.95 -12.61
CA LEU A 52 3.24 -15.40 -14.01
C LEU A 52 4.63 -15.74 -14.59
N MET A 53 5.67 -15.04 -14.15
CA MET A 53 7.07 -15.32 -14.52
C MET A 53 7.70 -16.48 -13.71
N GLY A 54 6.96 -17.12 -12.80
CA GLY A 54 7.43 -18.27 -12.03
C GLY A 54 8.13 -17.92 -10.71
N VAL A 55 7.98 -16.70 -10.20
CA VAL A 55 8.48 -16.33 -8.87
C VAL A 55 7.59 -16.96 -7.80
N ASN A 56 8.21 -17.47 -6.72
CA ASN A 56 7.48 -17.98 -5.57
C ASN A 56 6.65 -16.87 -4.89
N GLU A 57 5.38 -17.16 -4.59
CA GLU A 57 4.44 -16.19 -4.03
C GLU A 57 4.91 -15.59 -2.69
N ASP A 58 5.38 -16.42 -1.76
CA ASP A 58 5.80 -15.97 -0.43
C ASP A 58 7.06 -15.11 -0.52
N ALA A 59 8.01 -15.50 -1.38
CA ALA A 59 9.19 -14.70 -1.68
C ALA A 59 8.81 -13.33 -2.26
N MET A 60 7.87 -13.29 -3.22
CA MET A 60 7.43 -12.01 -3.82
C MET A 60 6.72 -11.11 -2.80
N ARG A 61 5.90 -11.68 -1.90
CA ARG A 61 5.29 -10.92 -0.80
C ARG A 61 6.34 -10.29 0.10
N GLN A 62 7.40 -11.02 0.44
CA GLN A 62 8.49 -10.48 1.24
C GLN A 62 9.23 -9.36 0.50
N ILE A 63 9.52 -9.54 -0.79
CA ILE A 63 10.19 -8.51 -1.61
C ILE A 63 9.36 -7.21 -1.63
N LEU A 64 8.05 -7.31 -1.83
CA LEU A 64 7.17 -6.13 -1.80
C LEU A 64 7.11 -5.49 -0.41
N ALA A 65 7.10 -6.30 0.65
CA ALA A 65 7.18 -5.80 2.02
C ALA A 65 8.50 -5.07 2.30
N ASP A 66 9.62 -5.58 1.78
CA ASP A 66 10.94 -4.95 1.91
C ASP A 66 11.01 -3.61 1.17
N VAL A 67 10.37 -3.50 0.00
CA VAL A 67 10.22 -2.22 -0.71
C VAL A 67 9.47 -1.19 0.14
N VAL A 68 8.36 -1.60 0.77
CA VAL A 68 7.58 -0.72 1.68
C VAL A 68 8.37 -0.36 2.94
N ALA A 69 9.12 -1.30 3.51
CA ALA A 69 9.97 -1.07 4.66
C ALA A 69 11.14 -0.11 4.35
N GLY A 70 11.61 -0.08 3.10
CA GLY A 70 12.67 0.79 2.61
C GLY A 70 12.24 2.21 2.21
N LEU A 71 10.96 2.59 2.40
CA LEU A 71 10.49 3.92 2.04
C LEU A 71 11.24 5.02 2.81
N VAL A 72 11.77 5.99 2.07
CA VAL A 72 12.54 7.11 2.65
C VAL A 72 11.60 8.19 3.17
N SER A 73 11.84 8.66 4.39
CA SER A 73 11.06 9.75 4.96
C SER A 73 11.27 11.06 4.18
N PRO A 74 10.21 11.80 3.84
CA PRO A 74 10.35 13.15 3.27
C PRO A 74 10.76 14.20 4.32
N ARG A 75 10.79 13.83 5.61
CA ARG A 75 11.26 14.72 6.68
C ARG A 75 12.78 14.76 6.67
N ARG A 76 13.36 15.96 6.66
CA ARG A 76 14.80 16.13 6.87
C ARG A 76 15.15 15.62 8.28
N PRO A 77 16.25 14.85 8.47
CA PRO A 77 16.70 14.50 9.81
C PRO A 77 16.87 15.78 10.63
N ALA A 78 16.33 15.80 11.85
CA ALA A 78 16.73 16.81 12.82
C ALA A 78 18.21 16.57 13.08
N GLY A 79 19.05 17.55 12.70
CA GLY A 79 20.50 17.52 12.94
C GLY A 79 20.84 17.59 14.42
#